data_AF-A0A0G0U3I8-F1
#
_entry.id   AF-A0A0G0U3I8-F1
#
_cell.length_a   1.000
_cell.length_b   1.000
_cell.length_c   1.000
_cell.angle_alpha   90.00
_cell.angle_beta   90.00
_cell.angle_gamma   90.00
#
_symmetry.space_group_name_H-M   'P 1'
#
loop_
_entity.id
_entity.type
_entity.pdbx_description
1 polymer ?
#
loop_
_entity_poly.entity_id
_entity_poly.type
_entity_poly.pdbx_seq_one_letter_code
_entity_poly.pdbx_strand_id
1 'polypeptide(L)'
;MNQCNFIKTDKKRCKAKAIQADSFCFWHSEKMREKRTQAVHDGGKSPKRSYGRDDEIAISNTQDVLKLIEQTINDLRRNKTSTKLATAIGYLSGIALKTIEQSDLAKRLEVLEYAYKIKNESK
;
A
#
# COMPACT_ATOMS: atom_id res chain seq x y z
N MET A 1 33.23 -21.25 -5.70
CA MET A 1 31.77 -21.24 -5.40
C MET A 1 31.12 -22.33 -6.23
N ASN A 2 30.63 -23.41 -5.61
CA ASN A 2 30.14 -24.56 -6.36
C ASN A 2 28.69 -24.37 -6.81
N GLN A 3 28.36 -24.89 -8.00
CA GLN A 3 27.01 -24.85 -8.56
C GLN A 3 26.29 -26.17 -8.29
N CYS A 4 24.96 -26.15 -8.13
CA CYS A 4 24.16 -27.34 -7.88
C CYS A 4 24.29 -28.38 -8.99
N ASN A 5 24.55 -29.65 -8.64
CA ASN A 5 24.73 -30.76 -9.59
C ASN A 5 23.42 -31.33 -10.19
N PHE A 6 22.24 -30.83 -9.77
CA PHE A 6 20.95 -31.37 -10.22
C PHE A 6 20.67 -31.04 -11.70
N ILE A 7 20.21 -32.04 -12.46
CA ILE A 7 19.80 -31.92 -13.86
C ILE A 7 18.27 -31.79 -13.91
N LYS A 8 17.77 -30.69 -14.47
CA LYS A 8 16.32 -30.45 -14.62
C LYS A 8 15.74 -31.33 -15.73
N THR A 9 14.40 -31.38 -15.80
CA THR A 9 13.64 -32.03 -16.87
C THR A 9 14.03 -31.55 -18.27
N ASP A 10 14.38 -30.26 -18.43
CA ASP A 10 14.92 -29.67 -19.67
C ASP A 10 16.39 -30.04 -19.95
N LYS A 11 16.92 -31.11 -19.32
CA LYS A 11 18.32 -31.59 -19.41
C LYS A 11 19.41 -30.57 -19.04
N LYS A 12 19.04 -29.36 -18.62
CA LYS A 12 19.94 -28.31 -18.17
C LYS A 12 20.24 -28.45 -16.68
N ARG A 13 21.50 -28.19 -16.31
CA ARG A 13 21.92 -28.14 -14.91
C ARG A 13 21.29 -26.95 -14.17
N CYS A 14 20.97 -27.14 -12.90
CA CYS A 14 20.47 -26.08 -12.04
C CYS A 14 21.47 -24.91 -11.97
N LYS A 15 21.00 -23.67 -12.19
CA LYS A 15 21.82 -22.45 -12.15
C LYS A 15 22.11 -21.94 -10.73
N ALA A 16 21.46 -22.51 -9.72
CA ALA A 16 21.65 -22.09 -8.33
C ALA A 16 22.99 -22.56 -7.76
N LYS A 17 23.53 -21.81 -6.79
CA LYS A 17 24.73 -22.19 -6.04
C LYS A 17 24.42 -23.37 -5.11
N ALA A 18 25.36 -24.30 -5.00
CA ALA A 18 25.33 -25.36 -4.01
C ALA A 18 25.52 -24.75 -2.61
N ILE A 19 24.87 -25.35 -1.61
CA ILE A 19 25.09 -24.96 -0.20
C ILE A 19 26.47 -25.46 0.25
N GLN A 20 27.07 -24.84 1.28
CA GLN A 20 28.43 -25.22 1.71
C GLN A 20 28.55 -26.69 2.17
N ALA A 21 27.47 -27.27 2.68
CA ALA A 21 27.43 -28.63 3.23
C ALA A 21 27.02 -29.73 2.23
N ASP A 22 26.83 -29.39 0.95
CA ASP A 22 26.32 -30.33 -0.06
C ASP A 22 26.72 -29.94 -1.50
N SER A 23 26.58 -30.87 -2.44
CA SER A 23 26.75 -30.62 -3.89
C SER A 23 25.48 -30.06 -4.57
N PHE A 24 24.41 -29.89 -3.80
CA PHE A 24 23.10 -29.42 -4.28
C PHE A 24 22.70 -28.07 -3.68
N CYS A 25 21.79 -27.34 -4.31
CA CYS A 25 21.23 -26.11 -3.73
C CYS A 25 20.19 -26.44 -2.65
N PHE A 26 19.73 -25.42 -1.92
CA PHE A 26 18.71 -25.55 -0.88
C PHE A 26 17.44 -26.32 -1.31
N TRP A 27 17.06 -26.20 -2.59
CA TRP A 27 15.88 -26.86 -3.15
C TRP A 27 16.10 -28.33 -3.55
N HIS A 28 17.32 -28.70 -3.96
CA HIS A 28 17.62 -30.07 -4.46
C HIS A 28 18.43 -30.90 -3.46
N SER A 29 18.85 -30.33 -2.33
CA SER A 29 19.50 -31.08 -1.26
C SER A 29 18.45 -31.85 -0.44
N GLU A 30 18.64 -33.16 -0.30
CA GLU A 30 17.78 -33.98 0.57
C GLU A 30 17.94 -33.59 2.04
N LYS A 31 19.16 -33.22 2.45
CA LYS A 31 19.47 -32.74 3.82
C LYS A 31 18.69 -31.49 4.20
N MET A 32 18.27 -30.68 3.23
CA MET A 32 17.50 -29.45 3.45
C MET A 32 15.99 -29.63 3.25
N ARG A 33 15.52 -30.85 2.97
CA ARG A 33 14.10 -31.13 2.70
C ARG A 33 13.20 -30.73 3.87
N GLU A 34 13.54 -31.14 5.09
CA GLU A 34 12.75 -30.80 6.28
C GLU A 34 12.73 -29.29 6.54
N LYS A 35 13.91 -28.65 6.52
CA LYS A 35 14.02 -27.18 6.70
C LYS A 35 13.23 -26.41 5.65
N ARG A 36 13.20 -26.89 4.41
CA ARG A 36 12.41 -26.31 3.32
C ARG A 36 10.92 -26.46 3.60
N THR A 37 10.46 -27.64 3.97
CA THR A 37 9.05 -27.88 4.32
C THR A 37 8.61 -26.97 5.47
N GLN A 38 9.44 -26.86 6.51
CA GLN A 38 9.19 -25.97 7.63
C GLN A 38 9.11 -24.51 7.19
N ALA A 39 10.06 -24.03 6.37
CA ALA A 39 10.06 -22.65 5.88
C ALA A 39 8.83 -22.32 5.01
N VAL A 40 8.37 -23.26 4.17
CA VAL A 40 7.13 -23.08 3.38
C VAL A 40 5.91 -23.00 4.29
N HIS A 41 5.82 -23.89 5.26
CA HIS A 41 4.73 -23.92 6.23
C HIS A 41 4.71 -22.64 7.10
N ASP A 42 5.87 -22.20 7.57
CA ASP A 42 6.02 -20.96 8.34
C ASP A 42 5.68 -19.73 7.48
N GLY A 43 6.05 -19.74 6.21
CA GLY A 43 5.63 -18.74 5.24
C GLY A 43 4.10 -18.72 5.02
N GLY A 44 3.45 -19.88 5.02
CA GLY A 44 1.99 -20.01 4.93
C GLY A 44 1.26 -19.59 6.22
N LYS A 45 1.86 -19.85 7.39
CA LYS A 45 1.36 -19.42 8.71
C LYS A 45 1.68 -17.97 9.04
N SER A 46 2.64 -17.38 8.35
CA SER A 46 3.01 -15.98 8.56
C SER A 46 1.76 -15.13 8.36
N PRO A 47 1.38 -14.32 9.37
CA PRO A 47 0.17 -13.53 9.27
C PRO A 47 0.28 -12.63 8.03
N LYS A 48 -0.76 -12.63 7.19
CA LYS A 48 -0.89 -11.58 6.18
C LYS A 48 -0.87 -10.26 6.94
N ARG A 49 0.03 -9.35 6.57
CA ARG A 49 0.06 -8.02 7.20
C ARG A 49 -1.30 -7.37 6.97
N SER A 50 -2.13 -7.37 8.01
CA SER A 50 -3.38 -6.64 8.05
C SER A 50 -3.04 -5.24 8.54
N TYR A 51 -3.38 -4.26 7.71
CA TYR A 51 -3.21 -2.85 8.03
C TYR A 51 -4.56 -2.19 8.34
N GLY A 52 -5.60 -3.01 8.57
CA GLY A 52 -6.95 -2.53 8.87
C GLY A 52 -6.95 -1.76 10.18
N ARG A 53 -7.25 -0.46 10.10
CA ARG A 53 -7.90 0.24 11.21
C ARG A 53 -9.40 0.06 11.00
N ASP A 54 -10.10 -0.37 12.04
CA ASP A 54 -11.56 -0.58 11.99
C ASP A 54 -12.35 0.71 12.27
N ASP A 55 -11.65 1.82 12.52
CA ASP A 55 -12.30 3.10 12.85
C ASP A 55 -12.77 3.82 11.59
N GLU A 56 -14.07 4.16 11.55
CA GLU A 56 -14.63 5.05 10.54
C GLU A 56 -13.99 6.44 10.60
N ILE A 57 -13.72 7.03 9.42
CA ILE A 57 -13.13 8.35 9.31
C ILE A 57 -14.12 9.28 8.59
N ALA A 58 -14.58 10.31 9.30
CA ALA A 58 -15.36 11.38 8.71
C ALA A 58 -14.44 12.50 8.21
N ILE A 59 -14.62 12.94 6.97
CA ILE A 59 -13.89 14.06 6.36
C ILE A 59 -14.91 15.14 6.03
N SER A 60 -14.95 16.21 6.84
CA SER A 60 -15.89 17.31 6.65
C SER A 60 -15.22 18.57 6.08
N ASN A 61 -13.92 18.72 6.33
CA ASN A 61 -13.15 19.90 5.95
C ASN A 61 -11.70 19.54 5.57
N THR A 62 -10.95 20.53 5.09
CA THR A 62 -9.55 20.36 4.66
C THR A 62 -8.62 19.98 5.82
N GLN A 63 -8.92 20.42 7.05
CA GLN A 63 -8.15 20.07 8.25
C GLN A 63 -8.27 18.58 8.58
N ASP A 64 -9.42 17.97 8.35
CA ASP A 64 -9.63 16.52 8.55
C ASP A 64 -8.77 15.72 7.57
N VAL A 65 -8.68 16.18 6.32
CA VAL A 65 -7.78 15.57 5.32
C VAL A 65 -6.32 15.68 5.75
N LEU A 66 -5.90 16.87 6.24
CA LEU A 66 -4.54 17.08 6.71
C LEU A 66 -4.19 16.11 7.84
N LYS A 67 -5.06 15.97 8.85
CA LYS A 67 -4.88 15.03 9.96
C LYS A 67 -4.73 13.58 9.46
N LEU A 68 -5.57 13.16 8.51
CA LEU A 68 -5.51 11.82 7.92
C LEU A 68 -4.16 11.57 7.22
N ILE A 69 -3.68 12.54 6.44
CA ILE A 69 -2.41 12.44 5.74
C ILE A 69 -1.23 12.38 6.73
N GLU A 70 -1.20 13.25 7.74
CA GLU A 70 -0.17 13.25 8.79
C GLU A 70 -0.11 11.90 9.53
N GLN A 71 -1.27 11.36 9.90
CA GLN A 71 -1.36 10.04 10.52
C GLN A 71 -0.84 8.95 9.59
N THR A 72 -1.20 8.99 8.31
CA THR A 72 -0.78 8.00 7.32
C THR A 72 0.73 8.04 7.08
N ILE A 73 1.34 9.23 7.02
CA ILE A 73 2.79 9.41 6.93
C ILE A 73 3.49 8.79 8.13
N ASN A 74 2.99 9.08 9.34
CA ASN A 74 3.57 8.55 10.57
C ASN A 74 3.46 7.03 10.64
N ASP A 75 2.34 6.46 10.23
CA ASP A 75 2.16 5.00 10.16
C ASP A 75 3.08 4.35 9.14
N LEU A 76 3.29 5.00 7.99
CA LEU A 76 4.21 4.50 6.97
C LEU A 76 5.64 4.47 7.51
N ARG A 77 6.08 5.56 8.17
CA ARG A 77 7.41 5.65 8.81
C ARG A 77 7.59 4.63 9.94
N ARG A 78 6.51 4.23 10.61
CA ARG A 78 6.50 3.23 11.69
C ARG A 78 6.30 1.79 11.20
N ASN A 79 6.21 1.56 9.88
CA ASN A 79 5.85 0.27 9.29
C ASN A 79 4.51 -0.30 9.79
N LYS A 80 3.59 0.57 10.22
CA LYS A 80 2.24 0.22 10.69
C LYS A 80 1.21 0.17 9.56
N THR A 81 1.56 0.64 8.37
CA THR A 81 0.73 0.55 7.15
C THR A 81 1.58 0.10 5.95
N SER A 82 0.92 -0.32 4.87
CA SER A 82 1.61 -0.56 3.59
C SER A 82 1.67 0.68 2.72
N THR A 83 2.68 0.74 1.85
CA THR A 83 2.75 1.73 0.76
C THR A 83 1.49 1.72 -0.10
N LYS A 84 0.95 0.53 -0.43
CA LYS A 84 -0.28 0.41 -1.22
C LYS A 84 -1.48 1.08 -0.54
N LEU A 85 -1.65 0.85 0.77
CA LEU A 85 -2.74 1.47 1.53
C LEU A 85 -2.53 2.98 1.66
N ALA A 86 -1.30 3.42 1.94
CA ALA A 86 -0.97 4.85 2.00
C ALA A 86 -1.22 5.57 0.66
N THR A 87 -0.90 4.95 -0.47
CA THR A 87 -1.20 5.49 -1.81
C THR A 87 -2.71 5.60 -2.03
N ALA A 88 -3.48 4.59 -1.64
CA ALA A 88 -4.94 4.64 -1.74
C ALA A 88 -5.54 5.77 -0.90
N ILE A 89 -5.06 5.94 0.34
CA ILE A 89 -5.46 7.06 1.21
C ILE A 89 -5.12 8.39 0.53
N GLY A 90 -3.87 8.58 0.07
CA GLY A 90 -3.46 9.83 -0.56
C GLY A 90 -4.30 10.19 -1.79
N TYR A 91 -4.65 9.20 -2.61
CA TYR A 91 -5.54 9.39 -3.76
C TYR A 91 -6.96 9.83 -3.34
N LEU A 92 -7.56 9.13 -2.38
CA LEU A 92 -8.90 9.44 -1.88
C LEU A 92 -8.92 10.80 -1.15
N SER A 93 -7.88 11.14 -0.40
CA SER A 93 -7.69 12.44 0.22
C SER A 93 -7.64 13.57 -0.81
N GLY A 94 -6.98 13.36 -1.96
CA GLY A 94 -6.97 14.33 -3.05
C GLY A 94 -8.36 14.55 -3.66
N ILE A 95 -9.14 13.48 -3.84
CA ILE A 95 -10.54 13.59 -4.28
C ILE A 95 -11.38 14.36 -3.25
N ALA A 96 -11.21 14.05 -1.95
CA ALA A 96 -11.95 14.71 -0.88
C ALA A 96 -11.67 16.22 -0.83
N LEU A 97 -10.39 16.63 -0.92
CA LEU A 97 -10.01 18.05 -0.99
C LEU A 97 -10.69 18.75 -2.15
N LYS A 98 -10.63 18.16 -3.35
CA LYS A 98 -11.24 18.73 -4.54
C LYS A 98 -12.75 18.92 -4.39
N THR A 99 -13.44 17.94 -3.81
CA THR A 99 -14.89 18.04 -3.57
C THR A 99 -15.22 19.14 -2.57
N ILE A 100 -14.44 19.27 -1.49
CA ILE A 100 -14.62 20.34 -0.47
C ILE A 100 -14.40 21.72 -1.10
N GLU A 101 -13.31 21.88 -1.85
CA GLU A 101 -12.98 23.14 -2.54
C GLU A 101 -14.05 23.52 -3.58
N GLN A 102 -14.52 22.56 -4.37
CA GLN A 102 -15.59 22.80 -5.34
C GLN A 102 -16.90 23.20 -4.66
N SER A 103 -17.24 22.58 -3.53
CA SER A 103 -18.41 22.95 -2.74
C SER A 103 -18.32 24.38 -2.18
N ASP A 104 -17.16 24.77 -1.66
CA ASP A 104 -16.94 26.13 -1.14
C ASP A 104 -17.00 27.18 -2.26
N LEU A 105 -16.35 26.90 -3.39
CA LEU A 105 -16.40 27.78 -4.56
C LEU A 105 -17.81 27.96 -5.10
N ALA A 106 -18.61 26.88 -5.16
CA ALA A 106 -20.00 26.94 -5.60
C ALA A 106 -20.84 27.85 -4.68
N LYS A 107 -20.68 27.74 -3.36
CA LYS A 107 -21.36 28.61 -2.38
C LYS A 107 -20.96 30.08 -2.55
N ARG A 108 -19.67 30.35 -2.73
CA ARG A 108 -19.17 31.72 -2.95
C ARG A 108 -19.70 32.30 -4.26
N LEU A 109 -19.81 31.49 -5.30
CA LEU A 109 -20.39 31.90 -6.58
C LEU A 109 -21.87 32.24 -6.44
N GLU A 110 -22.65 31.40 -5.76
CA GLU A 110 -24.08 31.64 -5.50
C GLU A 110 -24.31 32.99 -4.79
N VAL A 111 -23.49 33.30 -3.77
CA VAL A 111 -23.56 34.59 -3.07
C VAL A 111 -23.26 35.76 -4.01
N LEU A 112 -22.28 35.63 -4.90
CA LEU A 112 -21.94 36.66 -5.87
C LEU A 112 -23.03 36.84 -6.94
N GLU A 113 -23.60 35.75 -7.45
CA GLU A 113 -24.69 35.76 -8.42
C GLU A 113 -25.94 36.43 -7.83
N TYR A 114 -26.25 36.13 -6.58
CA TYR A 114 -27.34 36.77 -5.84
C TYR A 114 -27.12 38.28 -5.68
N ALA A 115 -25.93 38.69 -5.23
CA ALA A 115 -25.58 40.10 -5.09
C ALA A 115 -25.62 40.85 -6.43
N TYR A 116 -25.17 40.21 -7.51
CA TYR A 116 -25.23 40.77 -8.86
C TYR A 116 -26.68 40.98 -9.33
N LYS A 117 -27.57 40.02 -9.06
CA LYS A 117 -29.00 40.11 -9.40
C LYS A 117 -29.67 41.30 -8.70
N ILE A 118 -29.48 41.44 -7.39
CA ILE A 118 -30.02 42.59 -6.63
C ILE A 118 -29.56 43.92 -7.23
N LYS A 119 -28.26 44.03 -7.57
CA LYS A 119 -27.69 45.25 -8.13
C LYS A 119 -28.29 45.61 -9.50
N ASN A 120 -28.59 44.63 -10.33
CA ASN A 120 -29.21 44.86 -11.64
C ASN A 120 -30.71 45.17 -11.54
N GLU A 121 -31.43 44.63 -10.57
CA GLU A 121 -32.84 44.95 -10.32
C GLU A 121 -33.05 46.32 -9.66
N SER A 122 -32.00 46.87 -9.03
CA SER A 122 -32.00 48.20 -8.39
C SER A 122 -31.62 49.35 -9.35
N LYS A 123 -31.49 49.08 -10.65
CA LYS A 123 -31.10 50.04 -11.69
C LYS A 123 -32.26 50.25 -12.68
#